data_AF-M2NMF2-F1
#
_entry.id   AF-M2NMF2-F1
#
_cell.length_a   1.000
_cell.length_b   1.000
_cell.length_c   1.000
_cell.angle_alpha   90.00
_cell.angle_beta   90.00
_cell.angle_gamma   90.00
#
_symmetry.space_group_name_H-M   'P 1'
#
loop_
_entity.id
_entity.type
_entity.pdbx_description
1 polymer ?
#
loop_
_entity_poly.entity_id
_entity_poly.type
_entity_poly.pdbx_seq_one_letter_code
_entity_poly.pdbx_strand_id
1 'polypeptide(L)'
;MIGHLLRTARSSSVFRHAYTMLSKDDTIIGTTDAGVRAPGGPPPDTLVKPWSRKRYFGTLLFNIAAFTLPALYATLSKLWVADIDASFVVTTDAYTYIGVVAEVINEGLPRAAWNIIADKSNRSLADRHGLSYTLILFQSALGLILSVCFLGAARQFADAFVPSVVREASLTYVRISAFSALSSAIETAVASATRSLDQPDVPLLISSIKFVVNIVLDMIVISRFHVRGIHPSVNTQAATQLACNMTASLAGLAYFVSITARQRRRIKPVDGHQVPREARPSFGSLSTLARPGFFTFTESAVRNALYLWLVSGIVAMGSDYATAWGVFSTIRWGLIMVPVQSLEATSLAFVGHAWGSWRRSIGSDERRPHATKSQLLRKSSTLSQPGACIARLRAAQTSPARP
;
A
#
# COMPACT_ATOMS: atom_id res chain seq x y z
N MET A 1 17.31 57.43 29.74
CA MET A 1 15.88 57.18 30.03
C MET A 1 15.12 57.57 28.76
N ILE A 2 14.49 56.57 28.11
CA ILE A 2 13.67 56.66 26.88
C ILE A 2 14.42 57.13 25.62
N GLY A 3 14.88 56.17 24.81
CA GLY A 3 15.48 56.47 23.50
C GLY A 3 16.42 55.42 22.89
N HIS A 4 16.51 54.20 23.42
CA HIS A 4 17.44 53.18 22.90
C HIS A 4 16.88 51.74 22.90
N LEU A 5 15.58 51.59 22.61
CA LEU A 5 14.86 50.30 22.72
C LEU A 5 14.06 49.91 21.47
N LEU A 6 14.57 50.18 20.26
CA LEU A 6 13.98 49.66 19.01
C LEU A 6 15.03 49.51 17.90
N ARG A 7 15.95 48.55 18.05
CA ARG A 7 16.71 47.88 16.95
C ARG A 7 17.74 46.92 17.56
N THR A 8 17.35 45.66 17.76
CA THR A 8 18.19 44.45 17.69
C THR A 8 17.50 43.28 18.39
N ALA A 9 16.57 42.61 17.70
CA ALA A 9 16.13 41.25 18.07
C ALA A 9 15.35 40.62 16.91
N ARG A 10 16.04 39.88 16.04
CA ARG A 10 15.53 38.68 15.33
C ARG A 10 16.67 38.04 14.53
N SER A 11 17.57 37.36 15.25
CA SER A 11 18.35 36.26 14.70
C SER A 11 17.71 34.98 15.21
N SER A 12 16.95 34.32 14.34
CA SER A 12 16.47 32.96 14.56
C SER A 12 16.75 32.19 13.28
N SER A 13 17.72 31.28 13.39
CA SER A 13 18.21 30.35 12.39
C SER A 13 17.08 29.48 11.85
N VAL A 14 16.54 29.85 10.71
CA VAL A 14 15.66 28.98 9.93
C VAL A 14 16.52 27.90 9.27
N PHE A 15 16.37 26.67 9.73
CA PHE A 15 16.92 25.46 9.12
C PHE A 15 16.45 25.38 7.65
N ARG A 16 17.30 25.84 6.73
CA ARG A 16 17.15 25.66 5.28
C ARG A 16 17.76 24.31 4.92
N HIS A 17 16.96 23.29 4.72
CA HIS A 17 17.40 22.07 4.05
C HIS A 17 16.79 22.01 2.65
N ALA A 18 17.67 22.24 1.68
CA ALA A 18 17.41 22.27 0.26
C ALA A 18 16.97 20.89 -0.25
N TYR A 19 16.13 20.89 -1.29
CA TYR A 19 16.02 19.76 -2.20
C TYR A 19 17.35 19.67 -2.96
N THR A 20 18.29 18.88 -2.47
CA THR A 20 19.51 18.57 -3.22
C THR A 20 19.17 17.47 -4.23
N MET A 21 18.82 17.87 -5.46
CA MET A 21 18.99 16.98 -6.61
C MET A 21 20.44 17.13 -7.10
N LEU A 22 21.03 15.99 -7.48
CA LEU A 22 22.39 15.87 -8.00
C LEU A 22 22.64 16.84 -9.16
N SER A 23 23.90 17.28 -9.27
CA SER A 23 24.37 18.24 -10.28
C SER A 23 24.02 17.78 -11.69
N LYS A 24 23.79 18.77 -12.56
CA LYS A 24 23.36 18.66 -13.95
C LYS A 24 24.39 17.93 -14.85
N ASP A 25 25.60 17.68 -14.35
CA ASP A 25 26.74 17.20 -15.14
C ASP A 25 26.95 15.67 -15.10
N ASP A 26 26.26 14.93 -14.22
CA ASP A 26 26.45 13.46 -14.11
C ASP A 26 25.42 12.64 -14.92
N THR A 27 24.65 13.27 -15.81
CA THR A 27 23.62 12.59 -16.62
C THR A 27 24.01 12.46 -18.10
N ILE A 28 25.26 12.11 -18.39
CA ILE A 28 25.60 11.52 -19.68
C ILE A 28 25.57 10.00 -19.51
N ILE A 29 24.38 9.42 -19.62
CA ILE A 29 24.28 8.01 -19.99
C ILE A 29 24.57 7.96 -21.47
N GLY A 30 25.75 7.47 -21.84
CA GLY A 30 26.08 7.14 -23.21
C GLY A 30 25.01 6.22 -23.80
N THR A 31 24.24 6.75 -24.74
CA THR A 31 23.48 5.96 -25.70
C THR A 31 24.46 5.35 -26.69
N THR A 32 25.13 4.27 -26.31
CA THR A 32 25.78 3.34 -27.25
C THR A 32 24.88 2.13 -27.45
N ASP A 33 23.89 2.34 -28.31
CA ASP A 33 23.40 1.37 -29.29
C ASP A 33 22.62 2.14 -30.36
N ALA A 34 23.32 3.08 -31.01
CA ALA A 34 22.91 3.62 -32.29
C ALA A 34 23.43 2.67 -33.38
N GLY A 35 22.77 1.52 -33.51
CA GLY A 35 22.78 0.78 -34.76
C GLY A 35 22.29 1.71 -35.87
N VAL A 36 23.11 1.85 -36.91
CA VAL A 36 22.87 2.68 -38.09
C VAL A 36 21.43 2.50 -38.59
N ARG A 37 20.73 3.63 -38.66
CA ARG A 37 19.31 3.75 -38.95
C ARG A 37 19.08 3.61 -40.46
N ALA A 38 18.38 2.55 -40.89
CA ALA A 38 17.67 2.58 -42.16
C ALA A 38 16.43 3.49 -42.00
N PRO A 39 16.17 4.46 -42.90
CA PRO A 39 15.01 5.33 -42.79
C PRO A 39 13.76 4.58 -43.28
N GLY A 40 12.81 4.32 -42.37
CA GLY A 40 11.50 3.76 -42.75
C GLY A 40 10.86 2.76 -41.78
N GLY A 41 11.56 2.35 -40.71
CA GLY A 41 10.98 1.44 -39.71
C GLY A 41 9.91 2.14 -38.83
N PRO A 42 8.75 1.51 -38.57
CA PRO A 42 7.74 2.06 -37.65
C PRO A 42 8.32 2.23 -36.23
N PRO A 43 7.80 3.19 -35.43
CA PRO A 43 8.31 3.47 -34.09
C PRO A 43 8.20 2.23 -33.17
N PRO A 44 9.04 2.11 -32.13
CA PRO A 44 9.17 0.93 -31.26
C PRO A 44 7.97 0.65 -30.33
N ASP A 45 6.77 1.14 -30.68
CA ASP A 45 5.51 0.86 -29.98
C ASP A 45 4.77 -0.36 -30.55
N THR A 46 5.30 -1.01 -31.58
CA THR A 46 4.72 -2.23 -32.16
C THR A 46 5.09 -3.47 -31.34
N LEU A 47 4.06 -4.16 -30.82
CA LEU A 47 4.05 -5.48 -30.16
C LEU A 47 4.00 -5.52 -28.62
N VAL A 48 3.52 -4.48 -27.94
CA VAL A 48 3.01 -4.70 -26.58
C VAL A 48 1.59 -5.25 -26.67
N LYS A 49 1.41 -6.56 -26.42
CA LYS A 49 0.08 -7.22 -26.38
C LYS A 49 -0.89 -6.39 -25.53
N PRO A 50 -2.17 -6.28 -25.91
CA PRO A 50 -3.16 -5.48 -25.17
C PRO A 50 -3.31 -5.92 -23.70
N TRP A 51 -3.05 -7.20 -23.43
CA TRP A 51 -3.05 -7.84 -22.11
C TRP A 51 -1.75 -7.69 -21.31
N SER A 52 -0.77 -6.93 -21.83
CA SER A 52 0.50 -6.72 -21.15
C SER A 52 0.33 -5.96 -19.84
N ARG A 53 1.06 -6.39 -18.80
CA ARG A 53 1.13 -5.71 -17.49
C ARG A 53 1.60 -4.25 -17.53
N LYS A 54 2.13 -3.81 -18.68
CA LYS A 54 2.57 -2.43 -18.94
C LYS A 54 1.44 -1.52 -19.47
N ARG A 55 0.30 -2.09 -19.86
CA ARG A 55 -0.88 -1.36 -20.37
C ARG A 55 -1.98 -1.36 -19.31
N TYR A 56 -2.77 -0.28 -19.28
CA TYR A 56 -3.81 -0.05 -18.28
C TYR A 56 -4.75 -1.26 -18.14
N PHE A 57 -5.26 -1.78 -19.26
CA PHE A 57 -6.19 -2.92 -19.25
C PHE A 57 -5.56 -4.19 -18.67
N GLY A 58 -4.31 -4.52 -19.08
CA GLY A 58 -3.60 -5.66 -18.52
C GLY A 58 -3.36 -5.52 -17.01
N THR A 59 -2.88 -4.36 -16.57
CA THR A 59 -2.69 -4.06 -15.13
C THR A 59 -4.00 -4.12 -14.34
N LEU A 60 -5.11 -3.64 -14.92
CA LEU A 60 -6.44 -3.71 -14.31
C LEU A 60 -6.86 -5.15 -14.06
N LEU A 61 -6.68 -6.03 -15.05
CA LEU A 61 -7.03 -7.45 -14.91
C LEU A 61 -6.20 -8.14 -13.81
N PHE A 62 -4.90 -7.84 -13.73
CA PHE A 62 -4.04 -8.33 -12.65
C PHE A 62 -4.51 -7.84 -11.28
N ASN A 63 -4.90 -6.57 -11.16
CA ASN A 63 -5.42 -6.04 -9.90
C ASN A 63 -6.78 -6.66 -9.54
N ILE A 64 -7.71 -6.82 -10.50
CA ILE A 64 -8.99 -7.51 -10.27
C ILE A 64 -8.75 -8.92 -9.75
N ALA A 65 -7.88 -9.69 -10.39
CA ALA A 65 -7.53 -11.03 -9.92
C ALA A 65 -6.93 -11.00 -8.51
N ALA A 66 -6.00 -10.08 -8.24
CA ALA A 66 -5.35 -9.95 -6.94
C ALA A 66 -6.33 -9.55 -5.82
N PHE A 67 -7.35 -8.75 -6.09
CA PHE A 67 -8.35 -8.36 -5.09
C PHE A 67 -9.52 -9.35 -4.96
N THR A 68 -9.86 -10.08 -6.03
CA THR A 68 -10.94 -11.08 -6.00
C THR A 68 -10.58 -12.30 -5.18
N LEU A 69 -9.33 -12.79 -5.27
CA LEU A 69 -8.91 -13.99 -4.55
C LEU A 69 -9.06 -13.86 -3.01
N PRO A 70 -8.55 -12.82 -2.35
CA PRO A 70 -8.77 -12.62 -0.92
C PRO A 70 -10.25 -12.41 -0.54
N ALA A 71 -11.03 -11.73 -1.39
CA ALA A 71 -12.46 -11.50 -1.15
C ALA A 71 -13.28 -12.81 -1.16
N LEU A 72 -13.00 -13.70 -2.10
CA LEU A 72 -13.61 -15.03 -2.15
C LEU A 72 -13.25 -15.85 -0.91
N TYR A 73 -11.98 -15.83 -0.51
CA TYR A 73 -11.53 -16.53 0.69
C TYR A 73 -12.20 -16.00 1.96
N ALA A 74 -12.26 -14.67 2.14
CA ALA A 74 -12.88 -14.07 3.32
C ALA A 74 -14.36 -14.47 3.47
N THR A 75 -15.06 -14.63 2.35
CA THR A 75 -16.46 -15.10 2.33
C THR A 75 -16.54 -16.58 2.73
N LEU A 76 -15.66 -17.42 2.19
CA LEU A 76 -15.63 -18.85 2.44
C LEU A 76 -15.25 -19.19 3.89
N SER A 77 -14.27 -18.48 4.45
CA SER A 77 -13.82 -18.66 5.84
C SER A 77 -14.94 -18.36 6.85
N LYS A 78 -15.77 -17.34 6.60
CA LYS A 78 -16.93 -17.03 7.46
C LYS A 78 -17.98 -18.15 7.47
N LEU A 79 -18.20 -18.82 6.34
CA LEU A 79 -19.13 -19.96 6.26
C LEU A 79 -18.65 -21.15 7.09
N TRP A 80 -17.33 -21.40 7.13
CA TRP A 80 -16.77 -22.47 7.96
C TRP A 80 -16.80 -22.14 9.44
N VAL A 81 -16.57 -20.88 9.84
CA VAL A 81 -16.68 -20.49 11.25
C VAL A 81 -18.12 -20.58 11.76
N ALA A 82 -19.10 -20.22 10.94
CA ALA A 82 -20.51 -20.37 11.29
C ALA A 82 -20.90 -21.84 11.55
N ASP A 83 -20.21 -22.80 10.92
CA ASP A 83 -20.40 -24.23 11.11
C ASP A 83 -19.70 -24.77 12.38
N ILE A 84 -18.69 -24.06 12.91
CA ILE A 84 -18.01 -24.40 14.17
C ILE A 84 -18.84 -23.95 15.36
N ASP A 85 -19.19 -22.66 15.41
CA ASP A 85 -20.05 -22.08 16.44
C ASP A 85 -20.63 -20.75 15.97
N ALA A 86 -21.95 -20.72 15.74
CA ALA A 86 -22.67 -19.54 15.30
C ALA A 86 -22.56 -18.35 16.26
N SER A 87 -22.35 -18.59 17.57
CA SER A 87 -22.22 -17.53 18.57
C SER A 87 -20.90 -16.76 18.48
N PHE A 88 -19.85 -17.37 17.89
CA PHE A 88 -18.53 -16.76 17.74
C PHE A 88 -18.30 -16.15 16.36
N VAL A 89 -19.28 -16.17 15.46
CA VAL A 89 -19.16 -15.48 14.16
C VAL A 89 -18.85 -13.99 14.35
N VAL A 90 -19.46 -13.35 15.35
CA VAL A 90 -19.21 -11.94 15.69
C VAL A 90 -17.79 -11.72 16.22
N THR A 91 -17.18 -12.71 16.89
CA THR A 91 -15.79 -12.63 17.34
C THR A 91 -14.83 -12.52 16.15
N THR A 92 -15.15 -13.12 15.00
CA THR A 92 -14.29 -13.02 13.81
C THR A 92 -14.25 -11.61 13.21
N ASP A 93 -15.26 -10.78 13.47
CA ASP A 93 -15.23 -9.38 13.04
C ASP A 93 -14.18 -8.56 13.82
N ALA A 94 -13.73 -9.02 14.99
CA ALA A 94 -12.60 -8.43 15.72
C ALA A 94 -11.31 -8.41 14.86
N TYR A 95 -11.09 -9.46 14.06
CA TYR A 95 -9.98 -9.49 13.10
C TYR A 95 -10.10 -8.35 12.08
N THR A 96 -11.31 -8.12 11.57
CA THR A 96 -11.60 -7.04 10.62
C THR A 96 -11.33 -5.68 11.26
N TYR A 97 -11.73 -5.47 12.51
CA TYR A 97 -11.53 -4.20 13.21
C TYR A 97 -10.06 -3.92 13.53
N ILE A 98 -9.27 -4.94 13.87
CA ILE A 98 -7.80 -4.83 13.96
C ILE A 98 -7.23 -4.38 12.61
N GLY A 99 -7.74 -4.97 11.51
CA GLY A 99 -7.42 -4.57 10.14
C GLY A 99 -7.69 -3.10 9.86
N VAL A 100 -8.84 -2.56 10.27
CA VAL A 100 -9.21 -1.15 10.08
C VAL A 100 -8.28 -0.19 10.82
N VAL A 101 -7.80 -0.56 12.01
CA VAL A 101 -6.78 0.26 12.69
C VAL A 101 -5.44 0.17 11.95
N ALA A 102 -5.06 -1.02 11.48
CA ALA A 102 -3.87 -1.19 10.66
C ALA A 102 -3.96 -0.43 9.32
N GLU A 103 -5.16 -0.22 8.77
CA GLU A 103 -5.37 0.61 7.58
C GLU A 103 -4.84 2.04 7.76
N VAL A 104 -4.89 2.60 8.98
CA VAL A 104 -4.40 3.96 9.27
C VAL A 104 -2.91 4.08 8.93
N ILE A 105 -2.09 3.14 9.37
CA ILE A 105 -0.66 3.13 9.03
C ILE A 105 -0.45 2.73 7.57
N ASN A 106 -1.28 1.84 7.02
CA ASN A 106 -1.16 1.28 5.67
C ASN A 106 -1.52 2.29 4.58
N GLU A 107 -2.35 3.27 4.87
CA GLU A 107 -2.65 4.37 3.96
C GLU A 107 -1.74 5.60 4.17
N GLY A 108 -1.01 5.66 5.29
CA GLY A 108 -0.04 6.72 5.56
C GLY A 108 1.15 6.65 4.61
N LEU A 109 2.24 6.00 5.05
CA LEU A 109 3.49 5.94 4.29
C LEU A 109 3.36 5.22 2.93
N PRO A 110 2.63 4.08 2.80
CA PRO A 110 2.56 3.37 1.53
C PRO A 110 1.89 4.16 0.39
N ARG A 111 0.94 5.07 0.68
CA ARG A 111 0.36 5.93 -0.37
C ARG A 111 1.38 6.89 -0.99
N ALA A 112 2.45 7.23 -0.27
CA ALA A 112 3.54 8.05 -0.81
C ALA A 112 4.32 7.35 -1.94
N ALA A 113 4.30 6.00 -1.98
CA ALA A 113 5.01 5.21 -2.99
C ALA A 113 4.58 5.59 -4.42
N TRP A 114 3.29 5.86 -4.63
CA TRP A 114 2.72 6.16 -5.95
C TRP A 114 3.27 7.43 -6.60
N ASN A 115 3.77 8.37 -5.81
CA ASN A 115 4.30 9.63 -6.33
C ASN A 115 5.83 9.69 -6.25
N ILE A 116 6.44 9.00 -5.28
CA ILE A 116 7.89 9.07 -5.02
C ILE A 116 8.62 7.89 -5.65
N ILE A 117 8.15 6.66 -5.39
CA ILE A 117 8.77 5.44 -5.92
C ILE A 117 8.40 5.26 -7.40
N ALA A 118 7.22 5.70 -7.83
CA ALA A 118 6.83 5.62 -9.25
C ALA A 118 7.55 6.64 -10.17
N ASP A 119 8.28 7.62 -9.61
CA ASP A 119 8.93 8.67 -10.39
C ASP A 119 10.21 8.15 -11.10
N LYS A 120 10.01 7.55 -12.28
CA LYS A 120 11.04 6.79 -13.01
C LYS A 120 12.01 7.50 -13.99
N SER A 121 11.85 8.68 -14.55
CA SER A 121 11.37 9.91 -13.97
C SER A 121 12.55 10.79 -13.56
N ASN A 122 12.54 11.21 -12.32
CA ASN A 122 13.59 12.02 -11.75
C ASN A 122 14.50 11.22 -10.80
N ARG A 123 14.34 9.89 -10.73
CA ARG A 123 15.09 9.01 -9.81
C ARG A 123 15.69 7.80 -10.51
N SER A 124 16.90 7.43 -10.11
CA SER A 124 17.55 6.20 -10.55
C SER A 124 16.82 4.96 -10.02
N LEU A 125 17.00 3.82 -10.68
CA LEU A 125 16.43 2.55 -10.23
C LEU A 125 16.94 2.17 -8.83
N ALA A 126 18.23 2.43 -8.55
CA ALA A 126 18.82 2.21 -7.23
C ALA A 126 18.13 3.05 -6.15
N ASP A 127 17.96 4.36 -6.36
CA ASP A 127 17.29 5.21 -5.37
C ASP A 127 15.84 4.76 -5.11
N ARG A 128 15.13 4.33 -6.15
CA ARG A 128 13.76 3.79 -6.04
C ARG A 128 13.72 2.50 -5.21
N HIS A 129 14.67 1.59 -5.39
CA HIS A 129 14.80 0.41 -4.51
C HIS A 129 15.12 0.78 -3.06
N GLY A 130 15.96 1.80 -2.84
CA GLY A 130 16.31 2.28 -1.50
C GLY A 130 15.10 2.86 -0.77
N LEU A 131 14.26 3.61 -1.48
CA LEU A 131 12.96 4.07 -0.99
C LEU A 131 12.02 2.91 -0.67
N SER A 132 11.94 1.89 -1.54
CA SER A 132 11.12 0.70 -1.30
C SER A 132 11.54 -0.05 -0.03
N TYR A 133 12.85 -0.28 0.16
CA TYR A 133 13.36 -0.94 1.37
C TYR A 133 13.11 -0.10 2.62
N THR A 134 13.26 1.21 2.53
CA THR A 134 12.94 2.13 3.62
C THR A 134 11.46 2.03 3.99
N LEU A 135 10.56 2.10 3.00
CA LEU A 135 9.12 1.97 3.21
C LEU A 135 8.77 0.65 3.90
N ILE A 136 9.29 -0.47 3.39
CA ILE A 136 9.00 -1.80 3.94
C ILE A 136 9.50 -1.91 5.38
N LEU A 137 10.73 -1.47 5.67
CA LEU A 137 11.32 -1.54 7.00
C LEU A 137 10.51 -0.74 8.03
N PHE A 138 10.24 0.53 7.73
CA PHE A 138 9.49 1.40 8.65
C PHE A 138 8.03 0.96 8.80
N GLN A 139 7.38 0.52 7.72
CA GLN A 139 6.02 0.00 7.79
C GLN A 139 5.95 -1.27 8.63
N SER A 140 6.92 -2.18 8.49
CA SER A 140 7.00 -3.41 9.30
C SER A 140 7.18 -3.08 10.79
N ALA A 141 8.03 -2.10 11.12
CA ALA A 141 8.22 -1.64 12.49
C ALA A 141 6.92 -1.05 13.08
N LEU A 142 6.21 -0.21 12.33
CA LEU A 142 4.91 0.34 12.75
C LEU A 142 3.86 -0.77 12.96
N GLY A 143 3.79 -1.74 12.04
CA GLY A 143 2.91 -2.90 12.16
C GLY A 143 3.22 -3.77 13.38
N LEU A 144 4.50 -3.95 13.72
CA LEU A 144 4.92 -4.67 14.91
C LEU A 144 4.54 -3.91 16.19
N ILE A 145 4.81 -2.60 16.24
CA ILE A 145 4.40 -1.74 17.37
C ILE A 145 2.89 -1.85 17.59
N LEU A 146 2.11 -1.72 16.52
CA LEU A 146 0.65 -1.82 16.58
C LEU A 146 0.19 -3.21 17.06
N SER A 147 0.87 -4.29 16.61
CA SER A 147 0.60 -5.65 17.08
C SER A 147 0.84 -5.80 18.58
N VAL A 148 1.94 -5.24 19.11
CA VAL A 148 2.24 -5.24 20.56
C VAL A 148 1.21 -4.42 21.33
N CYS A 149 0.79 -3.26 20.81
CA CYS A 149 -0.28 -2.46 21.41
C CYS A 149 -1.59 -3.26 21.49
N PHE A 150 -2.00 -3.95 20.42
CA PHE A 150 -3.19 -4.79 20.45
C PHE A 150 -3.08 -5.97 21.41
N LEU A 151 -1.91 -6.60 21.46
CA LEU A 151 -1.66 -7.71 22.38
C LEU A 151 -1.80 -7.26 23.85
N GLY A 152 -1.23 -6.10 24.19
CA GLY A 152 -1.32 -5.51 25.53
C GLY A 152 -2.71 -4.96 25.85
N ALA A 153 -3.40 -4.38 24.86
CA ALA A 153 -4.71 -3.76 25.01
C ALA A 153 -5.89 -4.67 24.63
N ALA A 154 -5.67 -6.00 24.56
CA ALA A 154 -6.66 -6.94 24.03
C ALA A 154 -7.99 -6.90 24.80
N ARG A 155 -7.95 -6.66 26.12
CA ARG A 155 -9.16 -6.50 26.94
C ARG A 155 -9.94 -5.25 26.57
N GLN A 156 -9.29 -4.07 26.55
CA GLN A 156 -9.97 -2.83 26.17
C GLN A 156 -10.51 -2.89 24.74
N PHE A 157 -9.79 -3.57 23.84
CA PHE A 157 -10.26 -3.81 22.48
C PHE A 157 -11.51 -4.69 22.46
N ALA A 158 -11.51 -5.81 23.19
CA ALA A 158 -12.67 -6.69 23.28
C ALA A 158 -13.87 -6.01 23.97
N ASP A 159 -13.63 -5.12 24.93
CA ASP A 159 -14.68 -4.34 25.59
C ASP A 159 -15.45 -3.46 24.60
N ALA A 160 -14.74 -2.87 23.63
CA ALA A 160 -15.33 -1.98 22.65
C ALA A 160 -15.94 -2.70 21.44
N PHE A 161 -15.39 -3.86 21.04
CA PHE A 161 -15.68 -4.46 19.74
C PHE A 161 -16.20 -5.90 19.80
N VAL A 162 -16.37 -6.49 20.99
CA VAL A 162 -16.89 -7.84 21.17
C VAL A 162 -18.10 -7.82 22.12
N PRO A 163 -19.23 -8.46 21.76
CA PRO A 163 -20.39 -8.59 22.63
C PRO A 163 -20.03 -9.22 23.98
N SER A 164 -20.66 -8.76 25.07
CA SER A 164 -20.34 -9.17 26.44
C SER A 164 -20.41 -10.68 26.67
N VAL A 165 -21.34 -11.37 25.99
CA VAL A 165 -21.60 -12.82 26.13
C VAL A 165 -20.39 -13.68 25.73
N VAL A 166 -19.62 -13.24 24.74
CA VAL A 166 -18.48 -14.00 24.19
C VAL A 166 -17.13 -13.33 24.46
N ARG A 167 -17.12 -12.24 25.21
CA ARG A 167 -15.96 -11.35 25.36
C ARG A 167 -14.73 -12.04 25.97
N GLU A 168 -14.89 -12.69 27.12
CA GLU A 168 -13.77 -13.36 27.80
C GLU A 168 -13.20 -14.50 26.95
N ALA A 169 -14.07 -15.30 26.33
CA ALA A 169 -13.65 -16.39 25.43
C ALA A 169 -12.94 -15.87 24.16
N SER A 170 -13.21 -14.63 23.75
CA SER A 170 -12.62 -13.99 22.57
C SER A 170 -11.25 -13.35 22.82
N LEU A 171 -10.79 -13.22 24.08
CA LEU A 171 -9.51 -12.56 24.38
C LEU A 171 -8.32 -13.26 23.72
N THR A 172 -8.33 -14.60 23.72
CA THR A 172 -7.29 -15.39 23.03
C THR A 172 -7.31 -15.13 21.53
N TYR A 173 -8.50 -15.05 20.92
CA TYR A 173 -8.66 -14.74 19.50
C TYR A 173 -8.08 -13.36 19.14
N VAL A 174 -8.39 -12.33 19.93
CA VAL A 174 -7.87 -10.96 19.74
C VAL A 174 -6.34 -10.94 19.85
N ARG A 175 -5.78 -11.65 20.84
CA ARG A 175 -4.32 -11.71 21.05
C ARG A 175 -3.59 -12.40 19.90
N ILE A 176 -4.14 -13.49 19.36
CA ILE A 176 -3.59 -14.15 18.16
C ILE A 176 -3.71 -13.19 16.98
N SER A 177 -4.89 -12.62 16.75
CA SER A 177 -5.18 -11.73 15.63
C SER A 177 -4.41 -10.42 15.67
N ALA A 178 -3.88 -10.00 16.83
CA ALA A 178 -3.07 -8.79 16.98
C ALA A 178 -1.91 -8.71 15.96
N PHE A 179 -1.24 -9.83 15.70
CA PHE A 179 -0.11 -9.91 14.76
C PHE A 179 -0.52 -9.84 13.27
N SER A 180 -1.83 -9.85 12.98
CA SER A 180 -2.31 -9.56 11.62
C SER A 180 -1.99 -8.12 11.19
N ALA A 181 -1.86 -7.19 12.15
CA ALA A 181 -1.42 -5.83 11.89
C ALA A 181 -0.01 -5.79 11.27
N LEU A 182 0.93 -6.60 11.79
CA LEU A 182 2.28 -6.73 11.21
C LEU A 182 2.24 -7.33 9.80
N SER A 183 1.53 -8.43 9.60
CA SER A 183 1.43 -9.05 8.27
C SER A 183 0.82 -8.09 7.24
N SER A 184 -0.26 -7.41 7.62
CA SER A 184 -0.94 -6.40 6.80
C SER A 184 -0.03 -5.22 6.45
N ALA A 185 0.81 -4.79 7.39
CA ALA A 185 1.78 -3.73 7.20
C ALA A 185 2.88 -4.11 6.20
N ILE A 186 3.47 -5.31 6.34
CA ILE A 186 4.49 -5.83 5.41
C ILE A 186 3.89 -5.95 4.02
N GLU A 187 2.74 -6.61 3.90
CA GLU A 187 2.04 -6.80 2.63
C GLU A 187 1.74 -5.49 1.94
N THR A 188 1.14 -4.52 2.64
CA THR A 188 0.76 -3.24 2.04
C THR A 188 1.97 -2.48 1.54
N ALA A 189 3.06 -2.45 2.31
CA ALA A 189 4.30 -1.82 1.89
C ALA A 189 4.92 -2.51 0.68
N VAL A 190 5.06 -3.84 0.71
CA VAL A 190 5.61 -4.63 -0.41
C VAL A 190 4.75 -4.42 -1.66
N ALA A 191 3.43 -4.52 -1.53
CA ALA A 191 2.52 -4.42 -2.66
C ALA A 191 2.48 -3.00 -3.25
N SER A 192 2.53 -1.96 -2.42
CA SER A 192 2.59 -0.56 -2.88
C SER A 192 3.93 -0.24 -3.54
N ALA A 193 5.04 -0.68 -2.94
CA ALA A 193 6.38 -0.48 -3.47
C ALA A 193 6.58 -1.18 -4.82
N THR A 194 6.19 -2.45 -4.93
CA THR A 194 6.37 -3.27 -6.13
C THR A 194 5.47 -2.83 -7.28
N ARG A 195 4.20 -2.47 -7.01
CA ARG A 195 3.35 -1.83 -8.03
C ARG A 195 3.94 -0.52 -8.53
N SER A 196 4.52 0.29 -7.63
CA SER A 196 5.22 1.53 -8.00
C SER A 196 6.53 1.29 -8.78
N LEU A 197 7.04 0.06 -8.80
CA LEU A 197 8.22 -0.39 -9.55
C LEU A 197 7.85 -1.14 -10.84
N ASP A 198 6.59 -1.11 -11.29
CA ASP A 198 6.10 -1.88 -12.45
C ASP A 198 6.20 -3.42 -12.27
N GLN A 199 6.13 -3.90 -11.03
CA GLN A 199 6.21 -5.34 -10.66
C GLN A 199 4.91 -5.85 -10.02
N PRO A 200 3.77 -5.87 -10.75
CA PRO A 200 2.49 -6.34 -10.24
C PRO A 200 2.45 -7.87 -10.01
N ASP A 201 3.48 -8.61 -10.42
CA ASP A 201 3.63 -10.04 -10.16
C ASP A 201 3.89 -10.35 -8.67
N VAL A 202 4.52 -9.44 -7.91
CA VAL A 202 4.74 -9.65 -6.47
C VAL A 202 3.42 -9.61 -5.68
N PRO A 203 2.54 -8.60 -5.81
CA PRO A 203 1.22 -8.62 -5.17
C PRO A 203 0.36 -9.80 -5.59
N LEU A 204 0.45 -10.23 -6.86
CA LEU A 204 -0.27 -11.41 -7.33
C LEU A 204 0.22 -12.66 -6.60
N LEU A 205 1.54 -12.86 -6.47
CA LEU A 205 2.10 -13.97 -5.72
C LEU A 205 1.61 -13.99 -4.27
N ILE A 206 1.63 -12.84 -3.59
CA ILE A 206 1.11 -12.71 -2.21
C ILE A 206 -0.35 -13.18 -2.16
N SER A 207 -1.19 -12.66 -3.04
CA SER A 207 -2.62 -12.96 -3.08
C SER A 207 -2.90 -14.43 -3.39
N SER A 208 -2.14 -15.02 -4.32
CA SER A 208 -2.23 -16.44 -4.68
C SER A 208 -1.80 -17.35 -3.53
N ILE A 209 -0.69 -17.03 -2.85
CA ILE A 209 -0.24 -17.79 -1.67
C ILE A 209 -1.32 -17.71 -0.59
N LYS A 210 -1.82 -16.51 -0.27
CA LYS A 210 -2.91 -16.37 0.70
C LYS A 210 -4.10 -17.22 0.34
N PHE A 211 -4.55 -17.17 -0.91
CA PHE A 211 -5.73 -17.90 -1.35
C PHE A 211 -5.53 -19.42 -1.28
N VAL A 212 -4.47 -19.92 -1.92
CA VAL A 212 -4.21 -21.37 -2.02
C VAL A 212 -3.85 -21.95 -0.66
N VAL A 213 -2.92 -21.31 0.06
CA VAL A 213 -2.45 -21.82 1.36
C VAL A 213 -3.57 -21.72 2.40
N ASN A 214 -4.33 -20.61 2.46
CA ASN A 214 -5.46 -20.55 3.38
C ASN A 214 -6.52 -21.61 3.05
N ILE A 215 -6.89 -21.81 1.77
CA ILE A 215 -7.89 -22.83 1.42
C ILE A 215 -7.42 -24.22 1.81
N VAL A 216 -6.16 -24.55 1.54
CA VAL A 216 -5.60 -25.87 1.88
C VAL A 216 -5.54 -26.06 3.39
N LEU A 217 -5.03 -25.08 4.15
CA LEU A 217 -4.98 -25.21 5.61
C LEU A 217 -6.37 -25.23 6.24
N ASP A 218 -7.29 -24.39 5.79
CA ASP A 218 -8.66 -24.39 6.31
C ASP A 218 -9.38 -25.71 5.95
N MET A 219 -9.12 -26.29 4.77
CA MET A 219 -9.63 -27.63 4.42
C MET A 219 -9.10 -28.72 5.37
N ILE A 220 -7.82 -28.67 5.73
CA ILE A 220 -7.14 -29.66 6.58
C ILE A 220 -7.53 -29.52 8.07
N VAL A 221 -7.71 -28.28 8.54
CA VAL A 221 -7.76 -27.95 9.97
C VAL A 221 -9.18 -27.58 10.44
N ILE A 222 -10.00 -26.99 9.56
CA ILE A 222 -11.27 -26.35 9.94
C ILE A 222 -12.47 -26.98 9.25
N SER A 223 -12.36 -27.43 8.00
CA SER A 223 -13.51 -27.93 7.23
C SER A 223 -14.12 -29.19 7.84
N ARG A 224 -15.35 -29.52 7.43
CA ARG A 224 -16.02 -30.79 7.78
C ARG A 224 -15.22 -32.06 7.46
N PHE A 225 -14.21 -31.96 6.59
CA PHE A 225 -13.33 -33.06 6.18
C PHE A 225 -11.93 -32.97 6.80
N HIS A 226 -11.77 -32.25 7.92
CA HIS A 226 -10.49 -32.09 8.60
C HIS A 226 -9.87 -33.43 9.04
N VAL A 227 -8.55 -33.43 9.27
CA VAL A 227 -7.82 -34.62 9.73
C VAL A 227 -8.34 -35.06 11.11
N ARG A 228 -8.62 -36.37 11.26
CA ARG A 228 -9.11 -36.95 12.52
C ARG A 228 -8.12 -36.68 13.65
N GLY A 229 -8.61 -36.07 14.74
CA GLY A 229 -7.82 -35.77 15.96
C GLY A 229 -7.61 -34.28 16.24
N ILE A 230 -7.98 -33.38 15.32
CA ILE A 230 -8.01 -31.93 15.57
C ILE A 230 -9.44 -31.54 15.95
N HIS A 231 -9.61 -30.81 17.05
CA HIS A 231 -10.87 -30.15 17.39
C HIS A 231 -10.83 -28.71 16.87
N PRO A 232 -11.58 -28.37 15.80
CA PRO A 232 -11.61 -27.02 15.26
C PRO A 232 -12.11 -26.04 16.32
N SER A 233 -11.45 -24.88 16.42
CA SER A 233 -11.87 -23.81 17.30
C SER A 233 -11.67 -22.47 16.61
N VAL A 234 -12.34 -21.44 17.13
CA VAL A 234 -12.22 -20.05 16.65
C VAL A 234 -10.78 -19.55 16.78
N ASN A 235 -10.04 -19.98 17.82
CA ASN A 235 -8.62 -19.67 17.99
C ASN A 235 -7.74 -20.37 16.95
N THR A 236 -8.09 -21.61 16.58
CA THR A 236 -7.42 -22.35 15.50
C THR A 236 -7.62 -21.63 14.16
N GLN A 237 -8.81 -21.08 13.91
CA GLN A 237 -9.08 -20.26 12.72
C GLN A 237 -8.21 -18.99 12.69
N ALA A 238 -8.16 -18.22 13.78
CA ALA A 238 -7.28 -17.05 13.86
C ALA A 238 -5.81 -17.39 13.62
N ALA A 239 -5.35 -18.49 14.20
CA ALA A 239 -3.97 -18.95 14.05
C ALA A 239 -3.65 -19.32 12.60
N THR A 240 -4.53 -20.08 11.94
CA THR A 240 -4.39 -20.44 10.52
C THR A 240 -4.37 -19.20 9.64
N GLN A 241 -5.33 -18.29 9.82
CA GLN A 241 -5.43 -17.06 9.03
C GLN A 241 -4.19 -16.18 9.21
N LEU A 242 -3.71 -16.01 10.45
CA LEU A 242 -2.48 -15.28 10.74
C LEU A 242 -1.27 -15.93 10.07
N ALA A 243 -1.11 -17.25 10.21
CA ALA A 243 0.01 -18.00 9.65
C ALA A 243 0.06 -17.85 8.12
N CYS A 244 -1.08 -17.96 7.44
CA CYS A 244 -1.15 -17.81 5.99
C CYS A 244 -0.86 -16.37 5.55
N ASN A 245 -1.44 -15.37 6.23
CA ASN A 245 -1.19 -13.97 5.89
C ASN A 245 0.29 -13.61 6.09
N MET A 246 0.87 -14.02 7.22
CA MET A 246 2.29 -13.81 7.52
C MET A 246 3.17 -14.50 6.49
N THR A 247 2.92 -15.77 6.21
CA THR A 247 3.66 -16.55 5.19
C THR A 247 3.61 -15.88 3.83
N ALA A 248 2.43 -15.45 3.38
CA ALA A 248 2.29 -14.78 2.10
C ALA A 248 3.03 -13.44 2.05
N SER A 249 2.94 -12.62 3.12
CA SER A 249 3.63 -11.34 3.18
C SER A 249 5.16 -11.51 3.15
N LEU A 250 5.70 -12.52 3.86
CA LEU A 250 7.13 -12.82 3.89
C LEU A 250 7.60 -13.42 2.57
N ALA A 251 6.82 -14.30 1.95
CA ALA A 251 7.13 -14.87 0.64
C ALA A 251 7.16 -13.78 -0.45
N GLY A 252 6.21 -12.84 -0.44
CA GLY A 252 6.21 -11.69 -1.33
C GLY A 252 7.44 -10.80 -1.14
N LEU A 253 7.82 -10.53 0.11
CA LEU A 253 9.04 -9.78 0.43
C LEU A 253 10.30 -10.51 -0.07
N ALA A 254 10.41 -11.81 0.21
CA ALA A 254 11.54 -12.64 -0.23
C ALA A 254 11.64 -12.66 -1.75
N TYR A 255 10.51 -12.83 -2.44
CA TYR A 255 10.46 -12.77 -3.91
C TYR A 255 10.92 -11.40 -4.42
N PHE A 256 10.42 -10.29 -3.87
CA PHE A 256 10.85 -8.93 -4.23
C PHE A 256 12.35 -8.70 -4.03
N VAL A 257 12.90 -9.13 -2.90
CA VAL A 257 14.34 -9.03 -2.63
C VAL A 257 15.13 -9.88 -3.63
N SER A 258 14.67 -11.10 -3.94
CA SER A 258 15.34 -12.01 -4.86
C SER A 258 15.40 -11.47 -6.29
N ILE A 259 14.29 -10.90 -6.81
CA ILE A 259 14.25 -10.33 -8.17
C ILE A 259 15.12 -9.08 -8.26
N THR A 260 15.14 -8.26 -7.20
CA THR A 260 15.98 -7.05 -7.16
C THR A 260 17.46 -7.41 -7.09
N ALA A 261 17.83 -8.43 -6.29
CA ALA A 261 19.20 -8.93 -6.22
C ALA A 261 19.66 -9.51 -7.56
N ARG A 262 18.79 -10.27 -8.25
CA ARG A 262 19.07 -10.79 -9.60
C ARG A 262 19.25 -9.67 -10.63
N GLN A 263 18.43 -8.62 -10.57
CA GLN A 263 18.54 -7.46 -11.46
C GLN A 263 19.87 -6.73 -11.26
N ARG A 264 20.29 -6.50 -10.00
CA ARG A 264 21.59 -5.88 -9.70
C ARG A 264 22.76 -6.68 -10.25
N ARG A 265 22.75 -8.01 -10.11
CA ARG A 265 23.82 -8.88 -10.64
C ARG A 265 23.92 -8.86 -12.17
N ARG A 266 22.85 -8.49 -12.89
CA ARG A 266 22.84 -8.41 -14.36
C ARG A 266 23.34 -7.07 -14.90
N ILE A 267 23.35 -6.03 -14.09
CA ILE A 267 23.90 -4.72 -14.47
C ILE A 267 25.42 -4.82 -14.34
N LYS A 268 26.11 -4.97 -15.47
CA LYS A 268 27.58 -4.90 -15.51
C LYS A 268 28.00 -3.45 -15.26
N PRO A 269 29.04 -3.19 -14.43
CA PRO A 269 29.61 -1.86 -14.34
C PRO A 269 30.16 -1.47 -15.72
N VAL A 270 29.59 -0.43 -16.31
CA VAL A 270 30.12 0.22 -17.51
C VAL A 270 31.14 1.23 -17.01
N ASP A 271 32.40 0.97 -17.34
CA ASP A 271 33.59 1.76 -17.03
C ASP A 271 33.87 1.99 -15.53
N GLY A 272 35.12 1.78 -15.12
CA GLY A 272 35.59 1.71 -13.72
C GLY A 272 35.45 2.97 -12.85
N HIS A 273 34.51 3.88 -13.15
CA HIS A 273 34.30 5.15 -12.47
C HIS A 273 32.91 5.32 -11.83
N GLN A 274 32.01 4.35 -11.91
CA GLN A 274 30.72 4.42 -11.20
C GLN A 274 30.57 3.28 -10.20
N VAL A 275 30.87 3.55 -8.94
CA VAL A 275 30.49 2.68 -7.81
C VAL A 275 28.95 2.58 -7.84
N PRO A 276 28.35 1.39 -8.02
CA PRO A 276 26.90 1.24 -8.03
C PRO A 276 26.35 1.75 -6.70
N ARG A 277 25.54 2.82 -6.73
CA ARG A 277 24.95 3.38 -5.52
C ARG A 277 24.13 2.29 -4.84
N GLU A 278 24.57 1.87 -3.67
CA GLU A 278 23.91 0.79 -2.96
C GLU A 278 22.51 1.24 -2.53
N ALA A 279 21.47 0.56 -2.99
CA ALA A 279 20.15 0.82 -2.44
C ALA A 279 20.06 0.20 -1.04
N ARG A 280 20.30 1.04 -0.04
CA ARG A 280 20.15 0.77 1.38
C ARG A 280 18.98 1.59 1.94
N PRO A 281 18.29 1.10 2.98
CA PRO A 281 17.31 1.90 3.70
C PRO A 281 17.99 3.14 4.30
N SER A 282 17.30 4.29 4.30
CA SER A 282 17.86 5.53 4.86
C SER A 282 16.82 6.43 5.50
N PHE A 283 17.20 7.15 6.56
CA PHE A 283 16.33 8.13 7.22
C PHE A 283 15.97 9.30 6.31
N GLY A 284 16.84 9.69 5.38
CA GLY A 284 16.53 10.71 4.37
C GLY A 284 15.42 10.26 3.42
N SER A 285 15.44 8.99 3.01
CA SER A 285 14.34 8.37 2.23
C SER A 285 13.04 8.34 3.03
N LEU A 286 13.09 8.09 4.35
CA LEU A 286 11.91 8.14 5.21
C LEU A 286 11.33 9.55 5.25
N SER A 287 12.14 10.59 5.48
CA SER A 287 11.66 11.98 5.49
C SER A 287 10.98 12.36 4.17
N THR A 288 11.53 11.87 3.06
CA THR A 288 10.95 12.06 1.72
C THR A 288 9.56 11.41 1.62
N LEU A 289 9.36 10.20 2.15
CA LEU A 289 8.08 9.49 2.17
C LEU A 289 7.08 10.05 3.20
N ALA A 290 7.57 10.49 4.35
CA ALA A 290 6.77 10.94 5.49
C ALA A 290 5.99 12.22 5.18
N ARG A 291 6.57 13.15 4.41
CA ARG A 291 5.92 14.43 4.11
C ARG A 291 4.56 14.28 3.40
N PRO A 292 4.44 13.55 2.29
CA PRO A 292 3.11 13.27 1.71
C PRO A 292 2.32 12.23 2.52
N GLY A 293 2.99 11.27 3.17
CA GLY A 293 2.33 10.23 3.95
C GLY A 293 1.63 10.74 5.20
N PHE A 294 2.05 11.88 5.77
CA PHE A 294 1.42 12.47 6.95
C PHE A 294 -0.03 12.90 6.68
N PHE A 295 -0.29 13.54 5.54
CA PHE A 295 -1.65 13.99 5.19
C PHE A 295 -2.60 12.81 4.98
N THR A 296 -2.15 11.77 4.27
CA THR A 296 -2.97 10.56 4.05
C THR A 296 -3.14 9.76 5.34
N PHE A 297 -2.13 9.75 6.21
CA PHE A 297 -2.24 9.16 7.55
C PHE A 297 -3.31 9.88 8.38
N THR A 298 -3.30 11.20 8.43
CA THR A 298 -4.29 11.97 9.20
C THR A 298 -5.71 11.77 8.65
N GLU A 299 -5.88 11.83 7.33
CA GLU A 299 -7.16 11.55 6.68
C GLU A 299 -7.66 10.14 7.04
N SER A 300 -6.79 9.13 6.89
CA SER A 300 -7.10 7.74 7.20
C SER A 300 -7.43 7.54 8.68
N ALA A 301 -6.69 8.18 9.57
CA ALA A 301 -6.93 8.13 11.02
C ALA A 301 -8.32 8.67 11.38
N VAL A 302 -8.69 9.83 10.83
CA VAL A 302 -10.02 10.42 11.07
C VAL A 302 -11.11 9.50 10.53
N ARG A 303 -10.97 9.04 9.27
CA ARG A 303 -11.96 8.18 8.62
C ARG A 303 -12.15 6.86 9.36
N ASN A 304 -11.06 6.20 9.75
CA ASN A 304 -11.10 4.92 10.44
C ASN A 304 -11.54 5.08 11.90
N ALA A 305 -11.22 6.19 12.57
CA ALA A 305 -11.74 6.47 13.91
C ALA A 305 -13.27 6.66 13.89
N LEU A 306 -13.79 7.44 12.94
CA LEU A 306 -15.25 7.62 12.77
C LEU A 306 -15.94 6.29 12.43
N TYR A 307 -15.31 5.46 11.59
CA TYR A 307 -15.81 4.13 11.27
C TYR A 307 -15.85 3.22 12.51
N LEU A 308 -14.77 3.14 13.28
CA LEU A 308 -14.71 2.30 14.48
C LEU A 308 -15.66 2.79 15.57
N TRP A 309 -15.86 4.11 15.68
CA TRP A 309 -16.87 4.68 16.57
C TRP A 309 -18.28 4.20 16.18
N LEU A 310 -18.65 4.28 14.89
CA LEU A 310 -19.91 3.74 14.39
C LEU A 310 -20.06 2.24 14.70
N VAL A 311 -19.02 1.46 14.41
CA VAL A 311 -19.00 0.01 14.67
C VAL A 311 -19.22 -0.29 16.16
N SER A 312 -18.52 0.42 17.05
CA SER A 312 -18.67 0.20 18.50
C SER A 312 -20.10 0.46 18.96
N GLY A 313 -20.77 1.48 18.40
CA GLY A 313 -22.18 1.75 18.65
C GLY A 313 -23.09 0.62 18.17
N ILE A 314 -22.81 0.03 16.99
CA ILE A 314 -23.57 -1.11 16.46
C ILE A 314 -23.41 -2.36 17.33
N VAL A 315 -22.18 -2.67 17.75
CA VAL A 315 -21.91 -3.81 18.64
C VAL A 315 -22.60 -3.63 19.99
N ALA A 316 -22.67 -2.40 20.50
CA ALA A 316 -23.37 -2.09 21.75
C ALA A 316 -24.90 -2.33 21.69
N MET A 317 -25.50 -2.32 20.49
CA MET A 317 -26.94 -2.61 20.31
C MET A 317 -27.29 -4.10 20.43
N GLY A 318 -26.30 -5.00 20.46
CA GLY A 318 -26.51 -6.44 20.66
C GLY A 318 -26.09 -7.32 19.49
N SER A 319 -26.28 -8.63 19.66
CA SER A 319 -25.81 -9.68 18.73
C SER A 319 -26.43 -9.57 17.34
N ASP A 320 -27.72 -9.22 17.25
CA ASP A 320 -28.46 -9.22 15.99
C ASP A 320 -27.97 -8.10 15.06
N TYR A 321 -27.77 -6.90 15.62
CA TYR A 321 -27.19 -5.76 14.91
C TYR A 321 -25.73 -6.01 14.53
N ALA A 322 -24.93 -6.59 15.42
CA ALA A 322 -23.55 -6.95 15.12
C ALA A 322 -23.47 -7.97 13.98
N THR A 323 -24.35 -8.97 13.97
CA THR A 323 -24.43 -9.98 12.90
C THR A 323 -24.86 -9.37 11.57
N ALA A 324 -25.90 -8.53 11.57
CA ALA A 324 -26.37 -7.82 10.37
C ALA A 324 -25.27 -6.92 9.79
N TRP A 325 -24.50 -6.24 10.64
CA TRP A 325 -23.34 -5.45 10.23
C TRP A 325 -22.22 -6.30 9.62
N GLY A 326 -21.94 -7.47 10.20
CA GLY A 326 -21.01 -8.44 9.65
C GLY A 326 -21.39 -8.88 8.23
N VAL A 327 -22.69 -9.14 7.99
CA VAL A 327 -23.22 -9.49 6.65
C VAL A 327 -23.06 -8.32 5.67
N PHE A 328 -23.53 -7.12 6.04
CA PHE A 328 -23.41 -5.92 5.20
C PHE A 328 -21.95 -5.64 4.83
N SER A 329 -21.04 -5.69 5.82
CA SER A 329 -19.62 -5.44 5.63
C SER A 329 -18.99 -6.45 4.66
N THR A 330 -19.41 -7.71 4.74
CA THR A 330 -18.92 -8.77 3.84
C THR A 330 -19.34 -8.52 2.39
N ILE A 331 -20.59 -8.13 2.14
CA ILE A 331 -21.07 -7.78 0.80
C ILE A 331 -20.33 -6.54 0.26
N ARG A 332 -20.23 -5.50 1.09
CA ARG A 332 -19.57 -4.24 0.72
C ARG A 332 -18.12 -4.49 0.29
N TRP A 333 -17.33 -5.13 1.14
CA TRP A 333 -15.91 -5.35 0.87
C TRP A 333 -15.66 -6.43 -0.19
N GLY A 334 -16.43 -7.52 -0.16
CA GLY A 334 -16.21 -8.67 -1.03
C GLY A 334 -16.71 -8.48 -2.47
N LEU A 335 -17.84 -7.80 -2.66
CA LEU A 335 -18.45 -7.64 -3.99
C LEU A 335 -18.24 -6.24 -4.57
N ILE A 336 -18.51 -5.19 -3.77
CA ILE A 336 -18.58 -3.82 -4.27
C ILE A 336 -17.20 -3.16 -4.31
N MET A 337 -16.38 -3.35 -3.27
CA MET A 337 -15.08 -2.66 -3.18
C MET A 337 -13.99 -3.27 -4.06
N VAL A 338 -14.07 -4.56 -4.41
CA VAL A 338 -13.09 -5.22 -5.29
C VAL A 338 -12.89 -4.49 -6.63
N PRO A 339 -13.94 -4.19 -7.43
CA PRO A 339 -13.76 -3.44 -8.67
C PRO A 339 -13.28 -2.01 -8.43
N VAL A 340 -13.76 -1.34 -7.37
CA VAL A 340 -13.37 0.04 -7.03
C VAL A 340 -11.88 0.12 -6.69
N GLN A 341 -11.38 -0.76 -5.82
CA GLN A 341 -9.96 -0.82 -5.43
C GLN A 341 -9.06 -1.19 -6.62
N SER A 342 -9.54 -2.09 -7.49
CA SER A 342 -8.81 -2.46 -8.70
C SER A 342 -8.63 -1.27 -9.64
N LEU A 343 -9.68 -0.48 -9.83
CA LEU A 343 -9.66 0.76 -10.62
C LEU A 343 -8.78 1.83 -9.96
N GLU A 344 -8.87 2.01 -8.64
CA GLU A 344 -8.04 2.96 -7.89
C GLU A 344 -6.55 2.62 -8.03
N ALA A 345 -6.15 1.39 -7.70
CA ALA A 345 -4.76 0.96 -7.73
C ALA A 345 -4.15 1.08 -9.13
N THR A 346 -4.91 0.69 -10.16
CA THR A 346 -4.47 0.82 -11.56
C THR A 346 -4.32 2.30 -11.93
N SER A 347 -5.32 3.12 -11.61
CA SER A 347 -5.30 4.55 -11.96
C SER A 347 -4.17 5.30 -11.25
N LEU A 348 -3.91 5.01 -9.97
CA LEU A 348 -2.82 5.61 -9.20
C LEU A 348 -1.46 5.33 -9.83
N ALA A 349 -1.19 4.09 -10.26
CA ALA A 349 0.08 3.72 -10.89
C ALA A 349 0.33 4.53 -12.18
N PHE A 350 -0.66 4.55 -13.07
CA PHE A 350 -0.53 5.22 -14.37
C PHE A 350 -0.51 6.74 -14.26
N VAL A 351 -1.32 7.31 -13.36
CA VAL A 351 -1.29 8.76 -13.06
C VAL A 351 0.06 9.14 -12.46
N GLY A 352 0.63 8.32 -11.56
CA GLY A 352 1.97 8.54 -11.01
C GLY A 352 3.05 8.61 -12.08
N HIS A 353 3.05 7.68 -13.05
CA HIS A 353 3.99 7.71 -14.18
C HIS A 353 3.82 8.95 -15.06
N ALA A 354 2.58 9.32 -15.37
CA ALA A 354 2.27 10.45 -16.23
C ALA A 354 2.67 11.79 -15.57
N TRP A 355 2.45 11.89 -14.26
CA TRP A 355 2.85 13.00 -13.43
C TRP A 355 4.37 13.15 -13.39
N GLY A 356 5.11 12.06 -13.13
CA GLY A 356 6.58 12.09 -13.17
C GLY A 356 7.11 12.61 -14.51
N SER A 357 6.63 12.02 -15.62
CA SER A 357 7.00 12.45 -16.98
C SER A 357 6.71 13.92 -17.25
N TRP A 358 5.56 14.43 -16.77
CA TRP A 358 5.20 15.84 -16.92
C TRP A 358 6.11 16.74 -16.08
N ARG A 359 6.40 16.34 -14.83
CA ARG A 359 7.26 17.10 -13.94
C ARG A 359 8.68 17.24 -14.49
N ARG A 360 9.21 16.18 -15.09
CA ARG A 360 10.50 16.21 -15.79
C ARG A 360 10.52 17.22 -16.94
N SER A 361 9.42 17.34 -17.70
CA SER A 361 9.33 18.25 -18.84
C SER A 361 9.30 19.75 -18.48
N ILE A 362 8.94 20.08 -17.23
CA ILE A 362 8.89 21.48 -16.75
C ILE A 362 10.19 21.88 -16.04
N GLY A 363 11.00 20.92 -15.62
CA GLY A 363 12.21 21.18 -14.86
C GLY A 363 11.97 21.35 -13.35
N SER A 364 13.06 21.38 -12.59
CA SER A 364 13.07 21.39 -11.12
C SER A 364 12.86 22.77 -10.49
N ASP A 365 13.09 23.83 -11.26
CA ASP A 365 13.21 25.19 -10.71
C ASP A 365 11.85 25.78 -10.34
N GLU A 366 10.80 25.37 -11.04
CA GLU A 366 9.44 25.86 -10.81
C GLU A 366 8.75 25.03 -9.72
N ARG A 367 8.71 25.53 -8.47
CA ARG A 367 8.11 24.82 -7.31
C ARG A 367 6.60 24.61 -7.41
N ARG A 368 5.90 25.44 -8.19
CA ARG A 368 4.44 25.37 -8.41
C ARG A 368 4.14 25.39 -9.91
N PRO A 369 4.43 24.29 -10.62
CA PRO A 369 4.20 24.23 -12.06
C PRO A 369 2.71 24.29 -12.39
N HIS A 370 2.32 25.13 -13.35
CA HIS A 370 0.95 25.20 -13.84
C HIS A 370 0.79 24.37 -15.13
N ALA A 371 -0.07 23.35 -15.09
CA ALA A 371 -0.40 22.56 -16.28
C ALA A 371 -1.36 23.32 -17.20
N THR A 372 -1.00 23.51 -18.47
CA THR A 372 -1.90 24.09 -19.48
C THR A 372 -3.01 23.10 -19.86
N LYS A 373 -4.21 23.58 -20.20
CA LYS A 373 -5.35 22.73 -20.63
C LYS A 373 -4.99 21.79 -21.79
N SER A 374 -4.16 22.21 -22.73
CA SER A 374 -3.67 21.39 -23.85
C SER A 374 -2.75 20.25 -23.41
N GLN A 375 -1.90 20.48 -22.40
CA GLN A 375 -1.02 19.44 -21.82
C GLN A 375 -1.83 18.39 -21.06
N LEU A 376 -2.88 18.82 -20.35
CA LEU A 376 -3.83 17.95 -19.67
C LEU A 376 -4.58 17.06 -20.66
N LEU A 377 -5.12 17.66 -21.73
CA LEU A 377 -5.84 16.93 -22.77
C LEU A 377 -4.95 15.92 -23.49
N ARG A 378 -3.73 16.32 -23.89
CA ARG A 378 -2.78 15.46 -24.61
C ARG A 378 -2.28 14.25 -23.81
N LYS A 379 -2.10 14.40 -22.49
CA LYS A 379 -1.76 13.27 -21.61
C LYS A 379 -2.99 12.42 -21.24
N SER A 380 -4.18 13.04 -21.15
CA SER A 380 -5.43 12.31 -20.91
C SER A 380 -5.85 11.44 -22.11
N SER A 381 -5.55 11.84 -23.34
CA SER A 381 -5.83 11.02 -24.54
C SER A 381 -4.96 9.77 -24.64
N THR A 382 -3.84 9.72 -23.91
CA THR A 382 -2.94 8.55 -23.84
C THR A 382 -3.31 7.59 -22.69
N LEU A 383 -4.21 7.99 -21.78
CA LEU A 383 -4.61 7.26 -20.59
C LEU A 383 -6.12 7.03 -20.65
N SER A 384 -6.56 5.78 -20.63
CA SER A 384 -7.97 5.39 -20.86
C SER A 384 -8.99 5.90 -19.82
N GLN A 385 -8.64 6.80 -18.89
CA GLN A 385 -9.56 7.52 -18.02
C GLN A 385 -9.12 8.98 -17.77
N PRO A 386 -9.75 9.97 -18.45
CA PRO A 386 -9.41 11.40 -18.32
C PRO A 386 -9.76 12.03 -16.95
N GLY A 387 -10.80 11.54 -16.28
CA GLY A 387 -11.43 12.22 -15.14
C GLY A 387 -10.57 12.32 -13.87
N ALA A 388 -9.91 11.22 -13.48
CA ALA A 388 -9.10 11.18 -12.25
C ALA A 388 -7.83 12.05 -12.34
N CYS A 389 -7.27 12.21 -13.55
CA CYS A 389 -6.10 13.05 -13.81
C CYS A 389 -6.46 14.54 -13.67
N ILE A 390 -7.61 14.95 -14.22
CA ILE A 390 -8.11 16.33 -14.15
C ILE A 390 -8.42 16.75 -12.69
N ALA A 391 -9.00 15.86 -11.89
CA ALA A 391 -9.35 16.15 -10.49
C ALA A 391 -8.12 16.40 -9.61
N ARG A 392 -7.07 15.57 -9.73
CA ARG A 392 -5.82 15.75 -8.96
C ARG A 392 -5.01 16.98 -9.39
N LEU A 393 -5.04 17.31 -10.68
CA LEU A 393 -4.38 18.50 -11.23
C LEU A 393 -5.11 19.79 -10.83
N ARG A 394 -6.44 19.78 -10.72
CA ARG A 394 -7.22 20.90 -10.18
C ARG A 394 -7.02 21.06 -8.67
N ALA A 395 -6.92 19.98 -7.90
CA ALA A 395 -6.66 20.06 -6.45
C ALA A 395 -5.29 20.69 -6.12
N ALA A 396 -4.30 20.53 -7.00
CA ALA A 396 -3.01 21.23 -6.91
C ALA A 396 -3.10 22.74 -7.22
N GLN A 397 -4.17 23.19 -7.89
CA GLN A 397 -4.42 24.59 -8.25
C GLN A 397 -5.20 25.37 -7.18
N THR A 398 -5.90 24.70 -6.25
CA THR A 398 -6.82 25.33 -5.29
C THR A 398 -6.25 25.60 -3.89
N SER A 399 -4.93 25.57 -3.70
CA SER A 399 -4.35 26.04 -2.42
C SER A 399 -4.44 27.58 -2.38
N PRO A 400 -5.14 28.18 -1.40
CA PRO A 400 -5.44 29.61 -1.44
C PRO A 400 -4.14 30.42 -1.33
N ALA A 401 -3.95 31.32 -2.29
CA ALA A 401 -3.07 32.45 -2.12
C ALA A 401 -3.57 33.23 -0.90
N ARG A 402 -2.78 33.27 0.17
CA ARG A 402 -2.94 34.33 1.17
C ARG A 402 -2.16 35.55 0.69
N PRO A 403 -2.70 36.76 0.94
CA PRO A 403 -2.21 38.03 0.38
C PRO A 403 -0.76 38.34 0.76
#